data_AF-A0A7L8RR99-F1
#
_entry.id   AF-A0A7L8RR99-F1
#
_cell.length_a   1.000
_cell.length_b   1.000
_cell.length_c   1.000
_cell.angle_alpha   90.00
_cell.angle_beta   90.00
_cell.angle_gamma   90.00
#
_symmetry.space_group_name_H-M   'P 1'
#
loop_
_entity.id
_entity.type
_entity.pdbx_description
1 polymer ?
#
loop_
_entity_poly.entity_id
_entity_poly.type
_entity_poly.pdbx_seq_one_letter_code
_entity_poly.pdbx_strand_id
1 'polypeptide(L)' 'MKDIKSVDLHEPATFFECEDSQLPHGMAFDHLSQALRHAANVPLSRRHSSAKIVTRSGAQYSWEEINVLHDHLRATDSKA' A
#
# COMPACT_ATOMS: atom_id res chain seq x y z
N MET A 1 -6.64 14.68 3.19
CA MET A 1 -6.83 13.43 2.41
C MET A 1 -6.25 13.65 1.04
N LYS A 2 -5.32 12.80 0.58
CA LYS A 2 -4.82 12.86 -0.79
C LYS A 2 -5.96 12.55 -1.76
N ASP A 3 -6.01 13.23 -2.90
CA ASP A 3 -6.96 12.90 -3.95
C ASP A 3 -6.66 11.50 -4.49
N ILE A 4 -7.50 10.54 -4.10
CA ILE A 4 -7.39 9.13 -4.49
C ILE A 4 -7.34 8.96 -6.02
N LYS A 5 -8.00 9.88 -6.76
CA LYS A 5 -8.03 9.91 -8.23
C LYS A 5 -6.74 10.42 -8.88
N SER A 6 -5.87 11.08 -8.12
CA SER A 6 -4.59 11.61 -8.58
C SER A 6 -3.40 10.74 -8.18
N VAL A 7 -3.65 9.59 -7.54
CA VAL A 7 -2.61 8.64 -7.15
C VAL A 7 -2.17 7.86 -8.39
N ASP A 8 -0.88 7.91 -8.68
CA ASP A 8 -0.29 7.10 -9.75
C ASP A 8 -0.13 5.65 -9.27
N LEU A 9 -0.99 4.77 -9.76
CA LEU A 9 -0.96 3.34 -9.42
C LEU A 9 0.16 2.56 -10.14
N HIS A 10 0.83 3.19 -11.11
CA HIS A 10 1.90 2.63 -11.92
C HIS A 10 3.29 3.09 -11.49
N GLU A 11 3.42 3.91 -10.45
CA GLU A 11 4.74 4.26 -9.94
C GLU A 11 5.30 3.15 -9.04
N PRO A 12 6.64 2.96 -8.99
CA PRO A 12 7.26 2.02 -8.07
C PRO A 12 6.98 2.37 -6.60
N ALA A 13 6.79 1.34 -5.78
CA ALA A 13 6.44 1.52 -4.38
C ALA A 13 7.09 0.46 -3.49
N THR A 14 7.38 0.83 -2.24
CA THR A 14 7.91 -0.08 -1.23
C THR A 14 6.90 -0.21 -0.09
N PHE A 15 6.48 -1.43 0.19
CA PHE A 15 5.68 -1.75 1.36
C PHE A 15 6.60 -2.04 2.53
N PHE A 16 6.34 -1.41 3.68
CA PHE A 16 7.07 -1.63 4.92
C PHE A 16 6.14 -2.29 5.94
N GLU A 17 6.50 -3.50 6.35
CA GLU A 17 5.94 -4.13 7.54
C GLU A 17 6.69 -3.58 8.77
N CYS A 18 6.00 -2.89 9.66
CA CYS A 18 6.57 -2.52 10.95
C CYS A 18 6.15 -3.55 11.98
N GLU A 19 7.03 -4.50 12.28
CA GLU A 19 6.92 -5.28 13.51
C GLU A 19 7.50 -4.51 14.70
N ASP A 20 6.93 -4.72 15.88
CA ASP A 20 7.15 -3.98 17.13
C ASP A 20 8.61 -3.92 17.65
N SER A 21 9.61 -4.53 16.99
CA SER A 21 10.97 -4.57 17.55
C SER A 21 12.15 -4.79 16.61
N GLN A 22 11.97 -4.97 15.30
CA GLN A 22 13.13 -5.15 14.41
C GLN A 22 12.90 -4.40 13.09
N LEU A 23 14.01 -3.88 12.55
CA LEU A 23 14.12 -3.05 11.34
C LEU A 23 12.97 -3.29 10.34
N PRO A 24 12.31 -2.23 9.84
CA PRO A 24 11.17 -2.40 8.97
C PRO A 24 11.58 -3.18 7.72
N HIS A 25 11.01 -4.37 7.53
CA HIS A 25 11.22 -5.15 6.32
C HIS A 25 10.44 -4.47 5.19
N GLY A 26 11.20 -3.82 4.31
CA GLY A 26 10.69 -3.18 3.10
C GLY A 26 10.69 -4.17 1.93
N MET A 27 9.53 -4.39 1.32
CA MET A 27 9.39 -5.12 0.06
C MET A 27 9.12 -4.12 -1.07
N ALA A 28 10.01 -4.06 -2.05
CA ALA A 28 9.87 -3.21 -3.22
C ALA A 28 8.98 -3.86 -4.29
N PHE A 29 8.19 -3.04 -4.96
CA PHE A 29 7.29 -3.40 -6.04
C PHE A 29 7.47 -2.42 -7.20
N ASP A 30 7.33 -2.92 -8.42
CA ASP A 30 7.40 -2.10 -9.63
C ASP A 30 6.23 -1.14 -9.76
N HIS A 31 5.08 -1.48 -9.15
CA HIS A 31 3.88 -0.67 -9.17
C HIS A 31 3.22 -0.56 -7.80
N LEU A 32 2.71 0.62 -7.47
CA LEU A 32 1.90 0.89 -6.27
C LEU A 32 0.69 -0.05 -6.20
N SER A 33 0.03 -0.33 -7.32
CA SER A 33 -1.07 -1.29 -7.39
C SER A 33 -0.68 -2.70 -6.93
N GLN A 34 0.56 -3.15 -7.17
CA GLN A 34 1.06 -4.44 -6.68
C GLN A 34 1.30 -4.39 -5.18
N ALA A 35 1.91 -3.31 -4.67
CA ALA A 35 2.11 -3.11 -3.24
C ALA A 35 0.77 -3.08 -2.46
N LEU A 36 -0.25 -2.42 -3.01
CA LEU A 36 -1.61 -2.39 -2.45
C LEU A 36 -2.25 -3.78 -2.38
N ARG A 37 -2.15 -4.57 -3.46
CA ARG A 37 -2.63 -5.96 -3.49
C ARG A 37 -1.86 -6.84 -2.51
N HIS A 38 -0.55 -6.65 -2.37
CA HIS A 38 0.26 -7.36 -1.39
C HIS A 38 -0.20 -7.05 0.03
N ALA A 39 -0.34 -5.76 0.37
CA ALA A 39 -0.82 -5.32 1.68
C ALA A 39 -2.20 -5.93 2.02
N ALA A 40 -3.14 -5.97 1.07
CA ALA A 40 -4.45 -6.61 1.30
C ALA A 40 -4.36 -8.12 1.60
N ASN A 41 -3.35 -8.81 1.08
CA ASN A 41 -3.09 -10.23 1.34
C ASN A 41 -2.31 -10.49 2.65
N VAL A 42 -1.82 -9.45 3.33
CA VAL A 42 -1.17 -9.61 4.64
C VAL A 42 -2.20 -10.13 5.66
N PRO A 43 -1.89 -11.24 6.36
CA PRO A 43 -2.79 -11.84 7.35
C PRO A 43 -3.19 -10.83 8.42
N LEU A 44 -4.45 -10.85 8.88
CA LEU A 44 -4.95 -9.97 9.94
C LEU A 44 -4.10 -9.98 11.21
N SER A 45 -3.51 -11.12 11.55
CA SER A 45 -2.58 -11.29 12.66
C SER A 45 -1.26 -10.53 12.51
N ARG A 46 -0.91 -10.12 11.29
CA ARG A 46 0.28 -9.30 10.93
C ARG A 46 -0.08 -7.91 10.44
N ARG A 47 -1.37 -7.54 10.41
CA ARG A 47 -1.82 -6.18 10.10
C ARG A 47 -1.57 -5.30 11.32
N HIS A 48 -0.30 -5.00 11.58
CA HIS A 48 0.09 -4.01 12.57
C HIS A 48 -0.30 -2.62 12.03
N SER A 49 -0.82 -1.76 12.91
CA SER A 49 -1.24 -0.38 12.60
C SER A 49 -0.13 0.52 12.02
N SER A 50 1.09 0.01 11.99
CA SER A 50 2.33 0.69 11.60
C SER A 50 2.78 0.36 10.17
N ALA A 51 2.11 -0.56 9.46
CA ALA A 51 2.42 -0.86 8.07
C ALA A 51 2.15 0.34 7.15
N LYS A 52 3.05 0.58 6.21
CA LYS A 52 2.97 1.74 5.30
C LYS A 52 3.53 1.42 3.92
N ILE A 53 3.06 2.11 2.90
CA ILE A 53 3.66 2.10 1.56
C ILE A 53 4.33 3.43 1.32
N VAL A 54 5.53 3.42 0.76
CA VAL A 54 6.24 4.62 0.30
C VAL A 54 6.51 4.48 -1.18
N THR A 55 6.05 5.44 -1.98
CA THR A 55 6.30 5.45 -3.42
C THR A 55 7.63 6.11 -3.77
N ARG A 56 8.09 5.92 -5.00
CA ARG A 56 9.31 6.53 -5.51
C ARG A 56 9.25 8.06 -5.52
N SER A 57 8.08 8.65 -5.73
CA SER A 57 7.85 10.09 -5.60
C SER A 57 7.95 10.60 -4.15
N GLY A 58 8.07 9.69 -3.17
CA GLY A 58 8.14 10.02 -1.75
C GLY A 58 6.77 10.09 -1.07
N ALA A 59 5.68 9.73 -1.78
CA ALA A 59 4.36 9.70 -1.18
C ALA A 59 4.26 8.51 -0.21
N GLN A 60 3.85 8.79 1.03
CA GLN A 60 3.64 7.77 2.06
C GLN A 60 2.15 7.50 2.26
N TYR A 61 1.78 6.24 2.45
CA TYR A 61 0.40 5.80 2.65
C TYR A 61 0.34 4.94 3.91
N SER A 62 -0.49 5.34 4.88
CA SER A 62 -0.77 4.55 6.08
C SER A 62 -1.64 3.34 5.77
N TRP A 63 -1.77 2.42 6.72
CA TRP A 63 -2.67 1.28 6.59
C TRP A 63 -4.12 1.66 6.23
N GLU A 64 -4.65 2.73 6.80
CA GLU A 64 -6.00 3.22 6.50
C GLU A 64 -6.10 3.69 5.04
N GLU A 65 -5.12 4.46 4.56
CA GLU A 65 -5.06 4.93 3.18
C GLU A 65 -4.87 3.77 2.19
N ILE A 66 -4.08 2.77 2.57
CA ILE A 66 -3.87 1.54 1.78
C ILE A 66 -5.20 0.80 1.59
N ASN A 67 -6.01 0.65 2.64
CA ASN A 67 -7.32 -0.02 2.54
C ASN A 67 -8.25 0.74 1.59
N VAL A 68 -8.32 2.07 1.73
CA VAL A 68 -9.15 2.93 0.85
C VAL A 68 -8.69 2.83 -0.62
N LEU A 69 -7.37 2.89 -0.85
CA LEU A 69 -6.79 2.77 -2.19
C LEU A 69 -7.02 1.38 -2.80
N HIS A 70 -6.91 0.33 -1.98
CA HIS A 70 -7.17 -1.04 -2.41
C HIS A 70 -8.64 -1.25 -2.77
N ASP A 71 -9.58 -0.72 -1.99
CA ASP A 71 -11.00 -0.76 -2.34
C ASP A 71 -11.31 0.03 -3.61
N HIS A 72 -10.68 1.19 -3.80
CA HIS A 72 -10.77 1.95 -5.04
C HIS A 72 -10.24 1.15 -6.25
N LEU A 73 -9.07 0.52 -6.10
CA LEU A 73 -8.46 -0.34 -7.12
C LEU A 73 -9.39 -1.51 -7.48
N ARG A 74 -10.02 -2.16 -6.49
CA ARG A 74 -10.96 -3.25 -6.75
C ARG A 74 -12.22 -2.77 -7.48
N ALA A 75 -12.73 -1.59 -7.13
CA ALA A 75 -13.90 -0.99 -7.77
C ALA A 75 -13.63 -0.57 -9.23
N THR A 76 -12.39 -0.22 -9.58
CA THR A 76 -12.01 0.10 -10.96
C THR A 76 -11.69 -1.15 -11.78
N ASP A 77 -11.05 -2.17 -11.19
CA ASP A 77 -10.75 -3.46 -11.83
C ASP A 77 -12.05 -4.23 -12.18
N SER A 78 -13.08 -4.14 -11.33
CA SER A 78 -14.40 -4.76 -11.58
C SER A 78 -15.22 -4.11 -12.70
N LYS A 79 -14.73 -3.01 -13.29
CA LYS A 79 -15.39 -2.28 -14.39
C LYS A 79 -14.69 -2.46 -15.75
N ALA A 80 -13.57 -3.19 -15.79
CA ALA A 80 -12.88 -3.59 -17.01
C ALA A 80 -13.41 -4.94 -17.51
#